data_AF-A0A7Y2NBB7-F1
#
_entry.id   AF-A0A7Y2NBB7-F1
#
_cell.length_a   1.000
_cell.length_b   1.000
_cell.length_c   1.000
_cell.angle_alpha   90.00
_cell.angle_beta   90.00
_cell.angle_gamma   90.00
#
_symmetry.space_group_name_H-M   'P 1'
#
loop_
_entity.id
_entity.type
_entity.pdbx_description
1 polymer ?
#
loop_
_entity_poly.entity_id
_entity_poly.type
_entity_poly.pdbx_seq_one_letter_code
_entity_poly.pdbx_strand_id
1 'polypeptide(L)'
;MPEAPPLSPFPLDVLLGRIAHEWDSRQRIFDLPTARFWKGNPDVDLGFSFLGRRAATPVGPAAGPHSQMAQNIILGWLAGARLFELKTIQILDELEIGRPCIDMQTIGY
;
A
#
# COMPACT_ATOMS: atom_id res chain seq x y z
N MET A 1 25.19 4.42 17.74
CA MET A 1 24.51 3.35 17.00
C MET A 1 24.83 3.56 15.52
N PRO A 2 25.04 2.51 14.71
CA PRO A 2 25.27 2.70 13.28
C PRO A 2 24.06 3.42 12.66
N GLU A 3 24.36 4.33 11.73
CA GLU A 3 23.35 5.08 10.98
C GLU A 3 22.50 4.12 10.15
N ALA A 4 21.18 4.23 10.25
CA ALA A 4 20.28 3.40 9.45
C ALA A 4 20.40 3.80 7.97
N PRO A 5 20.55 2.86 7.04
CA PRO A 5 20.69 3.18 5.63
C PRO A 5 19.46 3.95 5.11
N PRO A 6 19.63 4.82 4.10
CA PRO A 6 18.53 5.60 3.54
C PRO A 6 17.45 4.68 2.96
N LEU A 7 16.19 5.10 3.12
CA LEU A 7 15.03 4.44 2.50
C LEU A 7 15.19 4.46 0.98
N SER A 8 15.59 3.32 0.43
CA SER A 8 15.79 3.14 -1.01
C SER A 8 14.58 2.41 -1.59
N PRO A 9 14.04 2.85 -2.75
CA PRO A 9 12.97 2.13 -3.42
C PRO A 9 13.40 0.69 -3.73
N PHE A 10 12.49 -0.26 -3.49
CA PHE A 10 12.69 -1.63 -3.99
C PHE A 10 12.67 -1.62 -5.53
N PRO A 11 13.62 -2.29 -6.21
CA PRO A 11 13.60 -2.40 -7.66
C PRO A 11 12.30 -3.00 -8.18
N LEU A 12 11.75 -2.41 -9.24
CA LEU A 12 10.46 -2.82 -9.79
C LEU A 12 10.47 -4.26 -10.30
N ASP A 13 11.54 -4.67 -10.96
CA ASP A 13 11.75 -6.04 -11.45
C ASP A 13 11.74 -7.07 -10.31
N VAL A 14 12.35 -6.75 -9.17
CA VAL A 14 12.30 -7.58 -7.96
C VAL A 14 10.88 -7.68 -7.42
N LEU A 15 10.13 -6.57 -7.36
CA LEU A 15 8.73 -6.58 -6.92
C LEU A 15 7.85 -7.42 -7.83
N LEU A 16 7.96 -7.23 -9.15
CA LEU A 16 7.19 -8.00 -10.13
C LEU A 16 7.58 -9.48 -10.13
N GLY A 17 8.87 -9.79 -10.01
CA GLY A 17 9.36 -11.16 -9.88
C GLY A 17 8.81 -11.86 -8.63
N ARG A 18 8.73 -11.14 -7.50
CA ARG A 18 8.08 -11.63 -6.29
C ARG A 18 6.58 -11.91 -6.50
N ILE A 19 5.86 -10.98 -7.14
CA ILE A 19 4.44 -11.16 -7.46
C ILE A 19 4.23 -12.41 -8.31
N ALA A 20 5.01 -12.58 -9.39
CA ALA A 20 4.92 -13.74 -10.28
C ALA A 20 5.21 -15.05 -9.55
N HIS A 21 6.30 -15.09 -8.78
CA HIS A 21 6.66 -16.28 -8.01
C HIS A 21 5.58 -16.66 -6.98
N GLU A 22 5.05 -15.70 -6.23
CA GLU A 22 4.01 -15.96 -5.22
C GLU A 22 2.67 -16.36 -5.85
N TRP A 23 2.34 -15.79 -7.01
CA TRP A 23 1.17 -16.18 -7.78
C TRP A 23 1.24 -17.65 -8.17
N ASP A 24 2.33 -18.06 -8.83
CA ASP A 24 2.49 -19.41 -9.37
C ASP A 24 2.64 -20.46 -8.26
N SER A 25 3.41 -20.15 -7.22
CA SER A 25 3.73 -21.14 -6.19
C SER A 25 2.65 -21.29 -5.11
N ARG A 26 1.95 -20.20 -4.76
CA ARG A 26 1.17 -20.12 -3.51
C ARG A 26 -0.15 -19.35 -3.63
N GLN A 27 -0.53 -18.89 -4.83
CA GLN A 27 -1.79 -18.18 -5.08
C GLN A 27 -1.98 -16.99 -4.11
N ARG A 28 -0.96 -16.14 -4.03
CA ARG A 28 -0.94 -14.95 -3.18
C ARG A 28 -0.13 -13.82 -3.80
N ILE A 29 -0.30 -12.60 -3.30
CA ILE A 29 0.50 -11.42 -3.70
C ILE A 29 0.93 -10.69 -2.43
N PHE A 30 2.23 -10.51 -2.24
CA PHE A 30 2.85 -9.97 -1.02
C PHE A 30 2.26 -10.62 0.24
N ASP A 31 2.23 -11.96 0.22
CA ASP A 31 1.68 -12.82 1.27
C ASP A 31 0.16 -12.70 1.54
N LEU A 32 -0.59 -11.85 0.82
CA LEU A 32 -2.05 -11.82 0.86
C LEU A 32 -2.64 -12.94 -0.01
N PRO A 33 -3.32 -13.95 0.57
CA PRO A 33 -3.91 -15.03 -0.20
C PRO A 33 -5.03 -14.52 -1.11
N THR A 34 -5.16 -15.07 -2.32
CA THR A 34 -6.23 -14.69 -3.27
C THR A 34 -7.64 -14.85 -2.70
N ALA A 35 -7.84 -15.80 -1.77
CA ALA A 35 -9.10 -15.98 -1.05
C ALA A 35 -9.50 -14.76 -0.19
N ARG A 36 -8.55 -13.89 0.16
CA ARG A 36 -8.76 -12.65 0.92
C ARG A 36 -8.89 -11.42 0.03
N PHE A 37 -8.74 -11.55 -1.29
CA PHE A 37 -8.96 -10.43 -2.21
C PHE A 37 -10.41 -9.99 -2.14
N TRP A 38 -10.61 -8.68 -2.14
CA TRP A 38 -11.94 -8.10 -2.18
C TRP A 38 -12.58 -8.37 -3.54
N LYS A 39 -13.78 -8.99 -3.53
CA LYS A 39 -14.52 -9.37 -4.74
C LYS A 39 -15.74 -8.48 -5.03
N GLY A 40 -16.08 -7.58 -4.11
CA GLY A 40 -17.33 -6.82 -4.15
C GLY A 40 -18.57 -7.71 -3.97
N ASN A 41 -19.69 -7.10 -3.59
CA ASN A 41 -21.00 -7.75 -3.67
C ASN A 41 -21.75 -7.15 -4.87
N PRO A 42 -22.16 -7.94 -5.87
CA PRO A 42 -22.90 -7.41 -7.03
C PRO A 42 -24.24 -6.77 -6.65
N ASP A 43 -24.83 -7.12 -5.50
CA ASP A 43 -26.11 -6.60 -5.02
C ASP A 43 -25.95 -5.30 -4.21
N VAL A 44 -24.72 -4.83 -3.97
CA VAL A 44 -24.43 -3.63 -3.18
C VAL A 44 -23.56 -2.67 -3.99
N ASP A 45 -24.13 -1.53 -4.38
CA ASP A 45 -23.36 -0.48 -5.04
C ASP A 45 -22.59 0.37 -4.02
N LEU A 46 -21.29 0.12 -3.92
CA LEU A 46 -20.34 0.96 -3.17
C LEU A 46 -19.70 2.04 -4.05
N GLY A 47 -20.12 2.16 -5.31
CA GLY A 47 -19.54 3.09 -6.25
C GLY A 47 -19.81 4.54 -5.85
N PHE A 48 -18.82 5.40 -6.07
CA PHE A 48 -18.97 6.84 -5.83
C PHE A 48 -18.26 7.66 -6.91
N SER A 49 -18.68 8.91 -7.07
CA SER A 49 -18.03 9.87 -7.97
C SER A 49 -17.02 10.70 -7.21
N PHE A 50 -15.78 10.74 -7.71
CA PHE A 50 -14.69 11.54 -7.19
C PHE A 50 -14.03 12.30 -8.33
N LEU A 51 -13.99 13.63 -8.25
CA LEU A 51 -13.42 14.51 -9.29
C LEU A 51 -13.90 14.16 -10.71
N GLY A 52 -15.19 13.85 -10.85
CA GLY A 52 -15.83 13.52 -12.14
C GLY A 52 -15.55 12.10 -12.64
N ARG A 53 -14.92 11.23 -11.84
CA ARG A 53 -14.64 9.83 -12.18
C ARG A 53 -15.33 8.89 -11.21
N ARG A 54 -15.86 7.77 -11.70
CA ARG A 54 -16.46 6.74 -10.84
C ARG A 54 -15.37 5.82 -10.29
N ALA A 55 -15.37 5.62 -8.98
CA ALA A 55 -14.58 4.61 -8.28
C ALA A 55 -15.51 3.51 -7.75
N ALA A 56 -14.99 2.29 -7.62
CA ALA A 56 -15.79 1.12 -7.24
C ALA A 56 -16.07 1.01 -5.72
N THR A 57 -15.29 1.70 -4.89
CA THR A 57 -15.47 1.77 -3.43
C THR A 57 -15.09 3.16 -2.93
N PRO A 58 -15.66 3.63 -1.80
CA PRO A 58 -15.40 4.97 -1.27
C PRO A 58 -14.23 4.99 -0.27
N VAL A 59 -13.39 3.96 -0.26
CA VAL A 59 -12.37 3.75 0.77
C VAL A 59 -10.96 3.72 0.19
N GLY A 60 -10.00 4.13 1.02
CA GLY A 60 -8.64 4.38 0.60
C GLY A 60 -7.72 4.82 1.73
N PRO A 61 -6.41 4.53 1.68
CA PRO A 61 -5.48 5.08 2.64
C PRO A 61 -5.25 6.58 2.39
N ALA A 62 -5.20 7.33 3.49
CA ALA A 62 -4.72 8.72 3.50
C ALA A 62 -3.19 8.77 3.29
N ALA A 63 -2.66 9.96 2.98
CA ALA A 63 -1.23 10.17 2.79
C ALA A 63 -0.44 9.81 4.07
N GLY A 64 0.45 8.81 3.98
CA GLY A 64 1.16 8.32 5.15
C GLY A 64 2.00 7.06 4.86
N PRO A 65 2.48 6.37 5.90
CA PRO A 65 3.32 5.16 5.74
C PRO A 65 2.66 4.06 4.87
N HIS A 66 1.33 3.90 4.95
CA HIS A 66 0.59 2.92 4.15
C HIS A 66 0.49 3.27 2.66
N SER A 67 0.81 4.51 2.25
CA SER A 67 0.83 4.92 0.85
C SER A 67 2.24 5.28 0.35
N GLN A 68 3.28 4.85 1.08
CA GLN A 68 4.68 5.06 0.74
C GLN A 68 5.27 3.91 -0.09
N MET A 69 4.96 2.66 0.28
CA MET A 69 5.51 1.48 -0.39
C MET A 69 4.58 0.97 -1.49
N ALA A 70 5.14 0.58 -2.64
CA ALA A 70 4.39 0.00 -3.76
C ALA A 70 3.59 -1.25 -3.34
N GLN A 71 4.17 -2.09 -2.49
CA GLN A 71 3.52 -3.27 -1.94
C GLN A 71 2.24 -2.92 -1.17
N ASN A 72 2.28 -1.88 -0.33
CA ASN A 72 1.11 -1.45 0.45
C ASN A 72 0.01 -0.88 -0.44
N ILE A 73 0.37 -0.15 -1.50
CA ILE A 73 -0.60 0.35 -2.48
C ILE A 73 -1.30 -0.82 -3.19
N ILE A 74 -0.53 -1.81 -3.65
CA ILE A 74 -1.06 -3.02 -4.30
C ILE A 74 -1.95 -3.81 -3.35
N LEU A 75 -1.48 -4.06 -2.12
CA LEU A 75 -2.26 -4.76 -1.09
C LEU A 75 -3.55 -4.02 -0.74
N GLY A 76 -3.50 -2.70 -0.59
CA GLY A 76 -4.69 -1.87 -0.39
C GLY A 76 -5.69 -2.03 -1.54
N TRP A 77 -5.22 -2.04 -2.79
CA TRP A 77 -6.08 -2.18 -3.96
C TRP A 77 -6.73 -3.57 -4.02
N LEU A 78 -5.96 -4.62 -3.73
CA LEU A 78 -6.43 -6.01 -3.63
C LEU A 78 -7.42 -6.20 -2.48
N ALA A 79 -7.26 -5.45 -1.39
CA ALA A 79 -8.18 -5.40 -0.25
C ALA A 79 -9.41 -4.51 -0.49
N GLY A 80 -9.53 -3.88 -1.67
CA GLY A 80 -10.73 -3.15 -2.09
C GLY A 80 -10.63 -1.63 -2.06
N ALA A 81 -9.47 -1.04 -1.73
CA ALA A 81 -9.28 0.41 -1.81
C ALA A 81 -9.30 0.91 -3.27
N ARG A 82 -9.94 2.06 -3.50
CA ARG A 82 -10.02 2.70 -4.83
C ARG A 82 -9.66 4.18 -4.83
N LEU A 83 -9.50 4.78 -3.66
CA LEU A 83 -8.91 6.09 -3.48
C LEU A 83 -7.55 5.93 -2.81
N PHE A 84 -6.54 6.67 -3.22
CA PHE A 84 -5.22 6.64 -2.59
C PHE A 84 -4.68 8.05 -2.53
N GLU A 85 -4.44 8.55 -1.32
CA GLU A 85 -3.63 9.74 -1.13
C GLU A 85 -2.19 9.28 -0.94
N LEU A 86 -1.33 9.59 -1.91
CA LEU A 86 0.06 9.13 -1.89
C LEU A 86 0.86 9.87 -0.82
N LYS A 87 1.83 9.17 -0.22
CA LYS A 87 2.75 9.79 0.73
C LYS A 87 3.41 10.99 0.06
N THR A 88 3.44 12.11 0.78
CA THR A 88 4.12 13.32 0.31
C THR A 88 5.59 13.05 0.05
N ILE A 89 6.05 13.43 -1.15
CA ILE A 89 7.47 13.46 -1.50
C ILE A 89 8.06 14.69 -0.82
N GLN A 90 9.08 14.51 0.01
CA GLN A 90 9.76 15.61 0.67
C GLN A 90 10.90 16.10 -0.24
N ILE A 91 10.85 17.37 -0.64
CA ILE A 91 11.92 18.00 -1.43
C ILE A 91 13.15 18.27 -0.54
N LEU A 92 12.90 18.58 0.74
CA LEU A 92 13.92 18.78 1.77
C LEU A 92 14.08 17.48 2.57
N ASP A 93 14.78 16.51 2.00
CA ASP A 93 15.10 15.22 2.63
C ASP A 93 16.33 15.32 3.57
N GLU A 94 16.67 16.54 3.99
CA GLU A 94 17.78 16.86 4.92
C GLU A 94 17.35 16.79 6.39
N LEU A 95 16.06 16.51 6.65
CA LEU A 95 15.54 16.42 8.00
C LEU A 95 16.00 15.12 8.68
N GLU A 96 16.86 15.25 9.68
CA GLU A 96 17.17 14.15 10.60
C GLU A 96 15.98 13.88 11.53
N ILE A 97 15.14 12.92 11.14
CA ILE A 97 14.03 12.47 11.98
C ILE A 97 14.55 11.38 12.92
N GLY A 98 14.57 11.68 14.23
CA GLY A 98 14.88 10.71 15.27
C GLY A 98 13.94 9.50 15.21
N ARG A 99 14.50 8.29 15.21
CA ARG A 99 13.73 7.03 15.17
C ARG A 99 13.76 6.36 16.55
N PRO A 100 12.65 5.77 17.02
CA PRO A 100 11.35 5.63 16.35
C PRO A 100 10.60 6.98 16.27
N CYS A 101 9.99 7.26 15.12
CA CYS A 101 9.27 8.51 14.86
C CYS A 101 7.74 8.34 14.82
N ILE A 102 7.26 7.12 15.10
CA ILE A 102 5.86 6.76 15.21
C ILE A 102 5.68 6.13 16.58
N ASP A 103 4.88 6.76 17.42
CA ASP A 103 4.44 6.17 18.68
C ASP A 103 3.22 5.29 18.40
N MET A 104 3.44 3.98 18.49
CA MET A 104 2.43 2.99 18.16
C MET A 104 1.97 2.31 19.43
N GLN A 105 0.73 2.59 19.80
CA GLN A 105 0.15 2.14 21.05
C GLN A 105 -0.23 0.64 21.04
N THR A 106 -0.30 0.02 19.86
CA THR A 106 -0.66 -1.40 19.69
C THR A 106 0.30 -2.12 18.73
N ILE A 107 -0.19 -2.65 17.60
CA ILE A 107 0.59 -3.41 16.61
C ILE A 107 0.80 -2.56 15.37
N GLY A 108 2.02 -2.59 14.82
CA GLY A 108 2.32 -2.05 13.50
C GLY A 108 2.71 -3.10 12.51
N TYR A 109 2.47 -2.74 11.26
CA TYR A 109 2.69 -3.55 10.08
C TYR A 109 3.43 -2.71 9.04
#